data_AF-A0A956L666-F1
#
_entry.id   AF-A0A956L666-F1
#
_cell.length_a   1.000
_cell.length_b   1.000
_cell.length_c   1.000
_cell.angle_alpha   90.00
_cell.angle_beta   90.00
_cell.angle_gamma   90.00
#
_symmetry.space_group_name_H-M   'P 1'
#
loop_
_entity.id
_entity.type
_entity.pdbx_description
1 polymer ?
#
loop_
_entity_poly.entity_id
_entity_poly.type
_entity_poly.pdbx_seq_one_letter_code
_entity_poly.pdbx_strand_id
1 'polypeptide(L)'
;MAKRRVGSRPPPPDDLYQLLLFPERAEYLEQSQFGRYQVHLEHWRELSTEFRRAFEAVYVRKSARILLVHGKQGTGKTLFTQRMERDFEQVKGRNVDEEHQNLWIVLAGGDAGNRTVSEQAAKNTDLKRIESRTGWLEKARTFATSNESAMRVFVIDDVHKDVFLREWAGLEIGEYTRLKAEGHVDTVIESVAQRIVEDCRGDFQRSLFVLLSNDEHLLDQLHQQLERSHAGLARKLSLPLPKPELKEKIVRTNTNRLNRWSYWYCLDRGGPEEKRRAHEILTGNRGFKDSFEAIDRAFAGLGSRSGRPANKNLLTLVTLGIDPLTTKSYIDDRELHANESTIGEHVAAWFFRQQWASALSTDDEEYARRAALLESEFALRWVCIDMRAVWWLCTAPSGDPTCDRLVEFMRISPSIADKSQAKKARTKLTEDADASLSTLGDSSAHEAFAARFRDAGQGRSIEYEGALARHFGMELSKGLVTLPSLRPDIKLAEYEPCAVTSATSSDEKAIEAAIRRSCHVIEFTAYLQPDLRGLEDYIRGKVEIYAGLLESV
;
A
#
# COMPACT_ATOMS: atom_id res chain seq x y z
N MET A 1 -24.66 -44.50 16.37
CA MET A 1 -24.89 -43.92 15.03
C MET A 1 -23.96 -42.74 14.84
N ALA A 2 -22.93 -42.90 14.01
CA ALA A 2 -21.91 -41.89 13.77
C ALA A 2 -22.45 -40.79 12.82
N LYS A 3 -22.38 -39.53 13.24
CA LYS A 3 -22.66 -38.37 12.38
C LYS A 3 -21.47 -38.15 11.46
N ARG A 4 -21.72 -38.22 10.15
CA ARG A 4 -20.79 -37.88 9.06
C ARG A 4 -20.35 -36.42 9.22
N ARG A 5 -19.04 -36.20 9.34
CA ARG A 5 -18.40 -34.90 9.05
C ARG A 5 -18.56 -34.63 7.55
N VAL A 6 -19.31 -33.61 7.21
CA VAL A 6 -19.31 -33.03 5.86
C VAL A 6 -17.97 -32.31 5.68
N GLY A 7 -17.35 -32.54 4.52
CA GLY A 7 -15.94 -32.27 4.26
C GLY A 7 -15.54 -30.81 4.47
N SER A 8 -14.52 -30.61 5.30
CA SER A 8 -13.65 -29.45 5.17
C SER A 8 -13.05 -29.46 3.76
N ARG A 9 -13.29 -28.41 2.97
CA ARG A 9 -12.48 -28.14 1.78
C ARG A 9 -11.00 -28.30 2.20
N PRO A 10 -10.15 -28.99 1.42
CA PRO A 10 -8.72 -28.91 1.67
C PRO A 10 -8.34 -27.43 1.66
N PRO A 11 -7.49 -26.98 2.59
CA PRO A 11 -7.02 -25.60 2.55
C PRO A 11 -6.40 -25.35 1.16
N PRO A 12 -6.55 -24.14 0.59
CA PRO A 12 -5.90 -23.83 -0.67
C PRO A 12 -4.40 -24.18 -0.59
N PRO A 13 -3.77 -24.60 -1.68
CA PRO A 13 -2.38 -25.08 -1.69
C PRO A 13 -1.37 -24.06 -1.12
N ASP A 14 -1.77 -22.79 -0.98
CA ASP A 14 -1.00 -21.70 -0.36
C ASP A 14 -0.88 -21.79 1.19
N ASP A 15 -1.64 -22.65 1.87
CA ASP A 15 -1.60 -22.77 3.34
C ASP A 15 -0.51 -23.75 3.86
N LEU A 16 0.25 -24.39 2.96
CA LEU A 16 1.35 -25.28 3.36
C LEU A 16 2.55 -24.53 3.98
N TYR A 17 2.75 -23.27 3.58
CA TYR A 17 3.81 -22.40 4.11
C TYR A 17 3.26 -20.97 4.30
N GLN A 18 3.23 -20.49 5.55
CA GLN A 18 2.85 -19.12 5.87
C GLN A 18 3.99 -18.15 5.53
N LEU A 19 4.16 -17.83 4.24
CA LEU A 19 5.13 -16.84 3.76
C LEU A 19 4.41 -15.65 3.13
N LEU A 20 5.01 -14.47 3.26
CA LEU A 20 4.55 -13.27 2.57
C LEU A 20 4.94 -13.33 1.09
N LEU A 21 4.00 -12.94 0.24
CA LEU A 21 4.23 -12.67 -1.16
C LEU A 21 4.95 -11.34 -1.32
N PHE A 22 6.16 -11.40 -1.89
CA PHE A 22 6.90 -10.26 -2.40
C PHE A 22 7.85 -10.71 -3.53
N PRO A 23 8.14 -9.85 -4.50
CA PRO A 23 9.03 -10.20 -5.61
C PRO A 23 10.49 -10.23 -5.12
N GLU A 24 11.16 -11.39 -5.22
CA GLU A 24 12.59 -11.47 -4.88
C GLU A 24 13.47 -10.61 -5.79
N ARG A 25 13.02 -10.40 -7.04
CA ARG A 25 13.69 -9.62 -8.07
C ARG A 25 12.67 -8.82 -8.88
N ALA A 26 13.09 -7.71 -9.46
CA ALA A 26 12.19 -6.83 -10.22
C ALA A 26 11.61 -7.52 -11.45
N GLU A 27 12.36 -8.43 -12.06
CA GLU A 27 11.98 -9.30 -13.18
C GLU A 27 10.74 -10.14 -12.93
N TYR A 28 10.41 -10.39 -11.65
CA TYR A 28 9.22 -11.18 -11.33
C TYR A 28 7.95 -10.36 -11.31
N LEU A 29 8.01 -9.02 -11.35
CA LEU A 29 6.83 -8.16 -11.31
C LEU A 29 5.86 -8.35 -12.49
N GLU A 30 6.33 -8.94 -13.60
CA GLU A 30 5.50 -9.27 -14.76
C GLU A 30 4.64 -10.51 -14.53
N GLN A 31 4.89 -11.28 -13.46
CA GLN A 31 4.08 -12.43 -13.09
C GLN A 31 2.71 -11.97 -12.54
N SER A 32 1.65 -12.70 -12.88
CA SER A 32 0.27 -12.37 -12.49
C SER A 32 0.09 -12.15 -10.98
N GLN A 33 0.79 -12.92 -10.15
CA GLN A 33 0.75 -12.81 -8.69
C GLN A 33 1.24 -11.47 -8.13
N PHE A 34 2.05 -10.71 -8.89
CA PHE A 34 2.56 -9.40 -8.47
C PHE A 34 1.89 -8.22 -9.17
N GLY A 35 0.77 -8.46 -9.89
CA GLY A 35 0.04 -7.41 -10.60
C GLY A 35 -0.44 -6.25 -9.71
N ARG A 36 -0.55 -6.46 -8.39
CA ARG A 36 -0.94 -5.44 -7.42
C ARG A 36 0.24 -4.63 -6.85
N TYR A 37 1.48 -4.95 -7.20
CA TYR A 37 2.66 -4.25 -6.68
C TYR A 37 2.67 -2.78 -7.13
N GLN A 38 2.83 -1.86 -6.18
CA GLN A 38 2.89 -0.42 -6.42
C GLN A 38 4.34 0.08 -6.48
N VAL A 39 4.67 0.78 -7.57
CA VAL A 39 5.97 1.39 -7.79
C VAL A 39 5.91 2.86 -7.38
N HIS A 40 6.76 3.27 -6.44
CA HIS A 40 6.82 4.65 -5.95
C HIS A 40 7.90 5.44 -6.70
N LEU A 41 7.49 6.39 -7.55
CA LEU A 41 8.40 7.18 -8.37
C LEU A 41 9.27 8.18 -7.58
N GLU A 42 8.86 8.53 -6.35
CA GLU A 42 9.56 9.51 -5.52
C GLU A 42 11.03 9.14 -5.27
N HIS A 43 11.32 7.84 -5.16
CA HIS A 43 12.68 7.33 -5.00
C HIS A 43 13.61 7.70 -6.17
N TRP A 44 13.05 7.90 -7.37
CA TRP A 44 13.80 8.21 -8.59
C TRP A 44 13.78 9.69 -8.97
N ARG A 45 13.36 10.59 -8.07
CA ARG A 45 13.18 12.03 -8.39
C ARG A 45 14.44 12.68 -8.94
N GLU A 46 15.60 12.42 -8.33
CA GLU A 46 16.89 12.99 -8.78
C GLU A 46 17.29 12.44 -10.15
N LEU A 47 17.24 11.12 -10.33
CA LEU A 47 17.49 10.46 -11.61
C LEU A 47 16.56 10.97 -12.70
N SER A 48 15.27 11.17 -12.38
CA SER A 48 14.28 11.65 -13.34
C SER A 48 14.55 13.08 -13.78
N THR A 49 15.04 13.93 -12.88
CA THR A 49 15.41 15.31 -13.17
C THR A 49 16.59 15.38 -14.14
N GLU A 50 17.63 14.59 -13.87
CA GLU A 50 18.83 14.57 -14.71
C GLU A 50 18.57 13.88 -16.05
N PHE A 51 17.73 12.84 -16.07
CA PHE A 51 17.24 12.24 -17.30
C PHE A 51 16.52 13.27 -18.17
N ARG A 52 15.58 14.04 -17.61
CA ARG A 52 14.85 15.07 -18.36
C ARG A 52 15.79 16.09 -18.99
N ARG A 53 16.75 16.61 -18.21
CA ARG A 53 17.76 17.55 -18.72
C ARG A 53 18.57 16.97 -19.88
N ALA A 54 19.02 15.72 -19.75
CA ALA A 54 19.75 15.05 -20.81
C ALA A 54 18.86 14.81 -22.04
N PHE A 55 17.62 14.39 -21.82
CA PHE A 55 16.62 14.14 -22.86
C PHE A 55 16.36 15.40 -23.67
N GLU A 56 16.04 16.53 -23.03
CA GLU A 56 15.82 17.82 -23.68
C GLU A 56 17.05 18.29 -24.45
N ALA A 57 18.24 18.12 -23.88
CA ALA A 57 19.49 18.49 -24.55
C ALA A 57 19.69 17.69 -25.85
N VAL A 58 19.46 16.38 -25.84
CA VAL A 58 19.56 15.54 -27.05
C VAL A 58 18.46 15.89 -28.05
N TYR A 59 17.21 15.99 -27.59
CA TYR A 59 16.05 16.25 -28.44
C TYR A 59 16.17 17.58 -29.20
N VAL A 60 16.65 18.64 -28.52
CA VAL A 60 16.82 19.97 -29.12
C VAL A 60 18.09 20.08 -29.95
N ARG A 61 19.24 19.60 -29.42
CA ARG A 61 20.56 19.84 -30.03
C ARG A 61 21.00 18.75 -30.99
N LYS A 62 20.26 17.63 -31.06
CA LYS A 62 20.59 16.45 -31.87
C LYS A 62 21.96 15.81 -31.55
N SER A 63 22.53 16.13 -30.39
CA SER A 63 23.80 15.60 -29.89
C SER A 63 23.58 14.36 -29.02
N ALA A 64 24.58 13.47 -28.88
CA ALA A 64 24.48 12.36 -27.94
C ALA A 64 24.70 12.79 -26.48
N ARG A 65 24.15 12.04 -25.51
CA ARG A 65 24.39 12.19 -24.07
C ARG A 65 24.44 10.83 -23.37
N ILE A 66 25.17 10.75 -22.26
CA ILE A 66 25.31 9.53 -21.46
C ILE A 66 25.01 9.82 -19.99
N LEU A 67 24.15 9.01 -19.39
CA LEU A 67 23.90 8.97 -17.96
C LEU A 67 24.54 7.71 -17.39
N LEU A 68 25.48 7.88 -16.47
CA LEU A 68 26.14 6.79 -15.74
C LEU A 68 25.50 6.70 -14.36
N VAL A 69 24.62 5.73 -14.16
CA VAL A 69 23.83 5.58 -12.94
C VAL A 69 24.41 4.47 -12.08
N HIS A 70 25.13 4.87 -11.04
CA HIS A 70 25.56 3.95 -9.99
C HIS A 70 24.39 3.69 -9.03
N GLY A 71 24.22 2.46 -8.55
CA GLY A 71 23.42 2.18 -7.37
C GLY A 71 23.73 0.80 -6.81
N LYS A 72 23.74 0.68 -5.49
CA LYS A 72 23.96 -0.62 -4.81
C LYS A 72 22.89 -1.64 -5.21
N GLN A 73 23.14 -2.91 -4.91
CA GLN A 73 22.12 -3.94 -5.10
C GLN A 73 20.86 -3.59 -4.28
N GLY A 74 19.67 -3.74 -4.87
CA GLY A 74 18.41 -3.45 -4.19
C GLY A 74 17.97 -1.99 -4.18
N THR A 75 18.65 -1.07 -4.88
CA THR A 75 18.22 0.34 -5.01
C THR A 75 17.14 0.56 -6.09
N GLY A 76 16.73 -0.47 -6.81
CA GLY A 76 15.65 -0.41 -7.80
C GLY A 76 16.06 -0.05 -9.24
N LYS A 77 17.32 -0.27 -9.63
CA LYS A 77 17.81 -0.01 -11.00
C LYS A 77 17.04 -0.80 -12.08
N THR A 78 16.95 -2.11 -11.94
CA THR A 78 16.21 -2.97 -12.87
C THR A 78 14.71 -2.65 -12.90
N LEU A 79 14.14 -2.28 -11.74
CA LEU A 79 12.75 -1.83 -11.66
C LEU A 79 12.53 -0.52 -12.41
N PHE A 80 13.49 0.41 -12.35
CA PHE A 80 13.45 1.66 -13.10
C PHE A 80 13.46 1.42 -14.61
N THR A 81 14.33 0.53 -15.10
CA THR A 81 14.42 0.24 -16.54
C THR A 81 13.15 -0.40 -17.08
N GLN A 82 12.59 -1.39 -16.36
CA GLN A 82 11.31 -2.03 -16.71
C GLN A 82 10.14 -1.05 -16.68
N ARG A 83 10.07 -0.22 -15.62
CA ARG A 83 8.99 0.77 -15.49
C ARG A 83 9.07 1.80 -16.62
N MET A 84 10.28 2.26 -16.97
CA MET A 84 10.47 3.21 -18.06
C MET A 84 9.99 2.65 -19.39
N GLU A 85 10.37 1.42 -19.72
CA GLU A 85 9.98 0.74 -20.96
C GLU A 85 8.47 0.54 -21.05
N ARG A 86 7.85 -0.01 -20.00
CA ARG A 86 6.41 -0.22 -19.95
C ARG A 86 5.62 1.09 -20.07
N ASP A 87 6.01 2.10 -19.30
CA ASP A 87 5.29 3.37 -19.25
C ASP A 87 5.47 4.17 -20.55
N PHE A 88 6.60 4.02 -21.24
CA PHE A 88 6.82 4.52 -22.59
C PHE A 88 5.85 3.88 -23.59
N GLU A 89 5.74 2.55 -23.59
CA GLU A 89 4.81 1.83 -24.49
C GLU A 89 3.34 2.18 -24.20
N GLN A 90 2.96 2.35 -22.93
CA GLN A 90 1.63 2.84 -22.55
C GLN A 90 1.33 4.22 -23.13
N VAL A 91 2.26 5.17 -23.01
CA VAL A 91 2.11 6.53 -23.57
C VAL A 91 2.07 6.49 -25.09
N LYS A 92 2.93 5.70 -25.74
CA LYS A 92 2.98 5.52 -27.19
C LYS A 92 1.67 4.94 -27.74
N GLY A 93 1.11 3.95 -27.03
CA GLY A 93 -0.19 3.34 -27.32
C GLY A 93 -1.41 4.16 -26.89
N ARG A 94 -1.22 5.30 -26.19
CA ARG A 94 -2.27 6.15 -25.58
C ARG A 94 -3.16 5.43 -24.55
N ASN A 95 -2.63 4.40 -23.90
CA ASN A 95 -3.30 3.61 -22.87
C ASN A 95 -2.71 3.94 -21.50
N VAL A 96 -2.92 5.17 -21.02
CA VAL A 96 -2.40 5.64 -19.72
C VAL A 96 -3.55 5.69 -18.72
N ASP A 97 -3.51 4.80 -17.73
CA ASP A 97 -4.53 4.70 -16.69
C ASP A 97 -4.33 5.74 -15.57
N GLU A 98 -3.09 5.93 -15.11
CA GLU A 98 -2.75 6.84 -14.00
C GLU A 98 -1.56 7.75 -14.36
N GLU A 99 -1.86 8.98 -14.79
CA GLU A 99 -0.85 9.93 -15.29
C GLU A 99 0.24 10.25 -14.26
N HIS A 100 -0.15 10.43 -12.98
CA HIS A 100 0.78 10.78 -11.90
C HIS A 100 1.71 9.64 -11.47
N GLN A 101 1.42 8.41 -11.89
CA GLN A 101 2.27 7.24 -11.65
C GLN A 101 3.05 6.80 -12.89
N ASN A 102 2.90 7.48 -14.03
CA ASN A 102 3.61 7.13 -15.24
C ASN A 102 5.00 7.79 -15.26
N LEU A 103 6.05 6.95 -15.20
CA LEU A 103 7.44 7.38 -15.18
C LEU A 103 7.82 8.11 -16.47
N TRP A 104 7.34 7.68 -17.64
CA TRP A 104 7.66 8.36 -18.90
C TRP A 104 7.13 9.79 -18.95
N ILE A 105 5.94 10.04 -18.41
CA ILE A 105 5.39 11.40 -18.26
C ILE A 105 6.29 12.24 -17.36
N VAL A 106 6.80 11.67 -16.25
CA VAL A 106 7.75 12.37 -15.37
C VAL A 106 9.07 12.68 -16.09
N LEU A 107 9.57 11.75 -16.91
CA LEU A 107 10.86 11.87 -17.59
C LEU A 107 10.82 12.83 -18.80
N ALA A 108 9.75 12.78 -19.60
CA ALA A 108 9.68 13.44 -20.90
C ALA A 108 8.52 14.45 -21.05
N GLY A 109 7.70 14.65 -20.02
CA GLY A 109 6.57 15.61 -20.02
C GLY A 109 6.96 17.07 -19.73
N GLY A 110 8.25 17.40 -19.68
CA GLY A 110 8.75 18.72 -19.27
C GLY A 110 8.55 19.02 -17.78
N ASP A 111 8.74 20.27 -17.38
CA ASP A 111 8.75 20.68 -15.97
C ASP A 111 7.45 20.43 -15.21
N ALA A 112 6.32 20.52 -15.90
CA ALA A 112 5.00 20.28 -15.32
C ALA A 112 4.53 18.81 -15.41
N GLY A 113 5.29 17.91 -16.04
CA GLY A 113 4.84 16.53 -16.29
C GLY A 113 3.59 16.50 -17.18
N ASN A 114 3.59 17.26 -18.27
CA ASN A 114 2.43 17.40 -19.16
C ASN A 114 2.30 16.18 -20.08
N ARG A 115 1.15 15.51 -20.02
CA ARG A 115 0.82 14.35 -20.86
C ARG A 115 0.94 14.63 -22.36
N THR A 116 0.45 15.77 -22.83
CA THR A 116 0.49 16.11 -24.27
C THR A 116 1.93 16.24 -24.76
N VAL A 117 2.81 16.84 -23.94
CA VAL A 117 4.24 16.95 -24.22
C VAL A 117 4.88 15.56 -24.23
N SER A 118 4.56 14.73 -23.24
CA SER A 118 5.08 13.35 -23.15
C SER A 118 4.64 12.48 -24.33
N GLU A 119 3.38 12.59 -24.78
CA GLU A 119 2.87 11.87 -25.96
C GLU A 119 3.58 12.32 -27.25
N GLN A 120 3.82 13.62 -27.40
CA GLN A 120 4.58 14.13 -28.54
C GLN A 120 6.03 13.66 -28.52
N ALA A 121 6.66 13.66 -27.33
CA ALA A 121 8.00 13.13 -27.14
C ALA A 121 8.06 11.63 -27.47
N ALA A 122 7.09 10.83 -27.00
CA ALA A 122 7.00 9.40 -27.26
C ALA A 122 6.83 9.06 -28.75
N LYS A 123 6.07 9.87 -29.51
CA LYS A 123 5.91 9.69 -30.96
C LYS A 123 7.21 9.88 -31.74
N ASN A 124 8.07 10.77 -31.27
CA ASN A 124 9.32 11.13 -31.94
C ASN A 124 10.56 10.46 -31.31
N THR A 125 10.34 9.56 -30.37
CA THR A 125 11.40 8.84 -29.67
C THR A 125 11.23 7.35 -29.87
N ASP A 126 12.33 6.63 -30.06
CA ASP A 126 12.35 5.19 -29.84
C ASP A 126 13.19 4.86 -28.62
N LEU A 127 12.62 4.04 -27.73
CA LEU A 127 13.27 3.52 -26.55
C LEU A 127 13.67 2.06 -26.81
N LYS A 128 14.90 1.71 -26.46
CA LYS A 128 15.42 0.35 -26.60
C LYS A 128 16.17 -0.07 -25.35
N ARG A 129 15.64 -1.06 -24.64
CA ARG A 129 16.38 -1.76 -23.61
C ARG A 129 17.35 -2.74 -24.26
N ILE A 130 18.61 -2.69 -23.84
CA ILE A 130 19.66 -3.57 -24.36
C ILE A 130 19.89 -4.72 -23.39
N GLU A 131 19.77 -5.93 -23.89
CA GLU A 131 20.06 -7.14 -23.14
C GLU A 131 21.55 -7.55 -23.24
N SER A 132 22.04 -8.20 -22.19
CA SER A 132 23.41 -8.73 -22.11
C SER A 132 23.58 -9.96 -23.01
N ARG A 133 23.73 -9.75 -24.32
CA ARG A 133 23.97 -10.81 -25.32
C ARG A 133 25.06 -10.41 -26.30
N THR A 134 25.77 -11.38 -26.86
CA THR A 134 26.80 -11.11 -27.88
C THR A 134 26.19 -10.47 -29.13
N GLY A 135 26.90 -9.52 -29.74
CA GLY A 135 26.50 -8.78 -30.93
C GLY A 135 25.47 -7.69 -30.64
N TRP A 136 25.38 -7.22 -29.40
CA TRP A 136 24.43 -6.18 -29.02
C TRP A 136 24.83 -4.83 -29.63
N LEU A 137 26.13 -4.52 -29.70
CA LEU A 137 26.62 -3.23 -30.16
C LEU A 137 26.35 -3.03 -31.65
N GLU A 138 26.64 -4.04 -32.48
CA GLU A 138 26.35 -4.01 -33.91
C GLU A 138 24.84 -3.90 -34.20
N LYS A 139 24.01 -4.60 -33.40
CA LYS A 139 22.54 -4.45 -33.49
C LYS A 139 22.08 -3.06 -33.08
N ALA A 140 22.72 -2.44 -32.09
CA ALA A 140 22.43 -1.07 -31.68
C ALA A 140 22.85 -0.07 -32.75
N ARG A 141 24.06 -0.21 -33.34
CA ARG A 141 24.55 0.62 -34.45
C ARG A 141 23.66 0.52 -35.68
N THR A 142 23.33 -0.70 -36.11
CA THR A 142 22.42 -0.95 -37.25
C THR A 142 21.05 -0.31 -37.01
N PHE A 143 20.51 -0.46 -35.80
CA PHE A 143 19.26 0.20 -35.43
C PHE A 143 19.40 1.72 -35.44
N ALA A 144 20.49 2.26 -34.90
CA ALA A 144 20.72 3.69 -34.87
C ALA A 144 20.80 4.26 -36.30
N THR A 145 21.61 3.69 -37.19
CA THR A 145 21.79 4.20 -38.55
C THR A 145 20.53 4.09 -39.41
N SER A 146 19.67 3.10 -39.17
CA SER A 146 18.41 2.90 -39.91
C SER A 146 17.20 3.65 -39.32
N ASN A 147 17.30 4.16 -38.08
CA ASN A 147 16.19 4.79 -37.38
C ASN A 147 16.19 6.32 -37.56
N GLU A 148 15.08 6.85 -38.07
CA GLU A 148 14.93 8.27 -38.37
C GLU A 148 14.40 9.12 -37.20
N SER A 149 14.05 8.49 -36.07
CA SER A 149 13.44 9.17 -34.93
C SER A 149 14.29 10.36 -34.45
N ALA A 150 13.60 11.40 -33.96
CA ALA A 150 14.24 12.63 -33.51
C ALA A 150 15.18 12.37 -32.32
N MET A 151 14.83 11.36 -31.51
CA MET A 151 15.54 10.95 -30.30
C MET A 151 15.54 9.42 -30.19
N ARG A 152 16.64 8.86 -29.69
CA ARG A 152 16.78 7.44 -29.39
C ARG A 152 17.27 7.27 -27.95
N VAL A 153 16.59 6.45 -27.16
CA VAL A 153 16.98 6.16 -25.77
C VAL A 153 17.45 4.72 -25.68
N PHE A 154 18.72 4.51 -25.32
CA PHE A 154 19.29 3.19 -25.07
C PHE A 154 19.46 2.99 -23.56
N VAL A 155 18.81 1.98 -23.01
CA VAL A 155 18.90 1.65 -21.59
C VAL A 155 19.66 0.34 -21.43
N ILE A 156 20.80 0.39 -20.72
CA ILE A 156 21.67 -0.77 -20.49
C ILE A 156 21.76 -1.02 -18.99
N ASP A 157 21.17 -2.11 -18.54
CA ASP A 157 21.25 -2.56 -17.15
C ASP A 157 22.45 -3.50 -16.95
N ASP A 158 23.07 -3.45 -15.77
CA ASP A 158 24.31 -4.16 -15.43
C ASP A 158 25.45 -3.96 -16.45
N VAL A 159 25.77 -2.71 -16.80
CA VAL A 159 26.80 -2.39 -17.80
C VAL A 159 28.20 -2.91 -17.46
N HIS A 160 28.45 -3.27 -16.19
CA HIS A 160 29.69 -3.91 -15.73
C HIS A 160 29.88 -5.34 -16.26
N LYS A 161 28.87 -5.95 -16.88
CA LYS A 161 29.01 -7.29 -17.48
C LYS A 161 30.02 -7.25 -18.63
N ASP A 162 30.90 -8.25 -18.63
CA ASP A 162 32.03 -8.37 -19.56
C ASP A 162 31.60 -8.24 -21.04
N VAL A 163 30.42 -8.73 -21.43
CA VAL A 163 29.93 -8.64 -22.81
C VAL A 163 29.79 -7.20 -23.32
N PHE A 164 29.38 -6.27 -22.47
CA PHE A 164 29.21 -4.86 -22.84
C PHE A 164 30.58 -4.20 -23.03
N LEU A 165 31.44 -4.32 -22.02
CA LEU A 165 32.79 -3.73 -22.03
C LEU A 165 33.64 -4.29 -23.16
N ARG A 166 33.61 -5.62 -23.36
CA ARG A 166 34.37 -6.30 -24.40
C ARG A 166 33.97 -5.85 -25.80
N GLU A 167 32.67 -5.78 -26.10
CA GLU A 167 32.21 -5.40 -27.44
C GLU A 167 32.49 -3.93 -27.74
N TRP A 168 32.32 -3.03 -26.76
CA TRP A 168 32.76 -1.66 -26.95
C TRP A 168 34.26 -1.56 -27.16
N ALA A 169 35.07 -2.28 -26.39
CA ALA A 169 36.53 -2.34 -26.62
C ALA A 169 36.91 -3.02 -27.95
N GLY A 170 35.97 -3.72 -28.60
CA GLY A 170 36.21 -4.55 -29.80
C GLY A 170 37.22 -5.65 -29.58
N LEU A 171 37.18 -6.27 -28.40
CA LEU A 171 38.04 -7.37 -28.03
C LEU A 171 37.30 -8.70 -28.21
N GLU A 172 38.03 -9.77 -28.48
CA GLU A 172 37.46 -11.11 -28.38
C GLU A 172 37.37 -11.58 -26.91
N ILE A 173 36.61 -12.66 -26.65
CA ILE A 173 36.40 -13.16 -25.30
C ILE A 173 37.73 -13.57 -24.62
N GLY A 174 38.63 -14.19 -25.38
CA GLY A 174 39.93 -14.64 -24.88
C GLY A 174 40.83 -13.45 -24.54
N GLU A 175 40.86 -12.43 -25.39
CA GLU A 175 41.69 -11.24 -25.20
C GLU A 175 41.25 -10.44 -23.97
N TYR A 176 39.95 -10.18 -23.84
CA TYR A 176 39.40 -9.48 -22.68
C TYR A 176 39.67 -10.24 -21.38
N THR A 177 39.48 -11.56 -21.38
CA THR A 177 39.76 -12.41 -20.20
C THR A 177 41.23 -12.36 -19.80
N ARG A 178 42.14 -12.39 -20.77
CA ARG A 178 43.58 -12.25 -20.54
C ARG A 178 43.93 -10.89 -19.93
N LEU A 179 43.48 -9.79 -20.52
CA LEU A 179 43.74 -8.44 -20.01
C LEU A 179 43.19 -8.23 -18.60
N LYS A 180 42.03 -8.80 -18.30
CA LYS A 180 41.44 -8.78 -16.95
C LYS A 180 42.30 -9.58 -15.96
N ALA A 181 42.80 -10.76 -16.36
CA ALA A 181 43.67 -11.58 -15.52
C ALA A 181 45.05 -10.95 -15.26
N GLU A 182 45.56 -10.18 -16.23
CA GLU A 182 46.84 -9.45 -16.14
C GLU A 182 46.71 -8.10 -15.40
N GLY A 183 45.51 -7.70 -14.98
CA GLY A 183 45.28 -6.44 -14.27
C GLY A 183 45.23 -5.20 -15.16
N HIS A 184 45.04 -5.35 -16.47
CA HIS A 184 44.99 -4.27 -17.46
C HIS A 184 43.57 -3.72 -17.72
N VAL A 185 42.68 -3.80 -16.74
CA VAL A 185 41.27 -3.37 -16.88
C VAL A 185 41.16 -1.87 -17.18
N ASP A 186 42.02 -1.05 -16.59
CA ASP A 186 42.03 0.41 -16.81
C ASP A 186 42.26 0.77 -18.28
N THR A 187 43.19 0.07 -18.94
CA THR A 187 43.46 0.22 -20.38
C THR A 187 42.24 -0.16 -21.23
N VAL A 188 41.50 -1.20 -20.81
CA VAL A 188 40.27 -1.59 -21.48
C VAL A 188 39.20 -0.50 -21.33
N ILE A 189 39.04 0.08 -20.14
CA ILE A 189 38.08 1.15 -19.89
C ILE A 189 38.42 2.41 -20.70
N GLU A 190 39.70 2.75 -20.83
CA GLU A 190 40.15 3.85 -21.70
C GLU A 190 39.74 3.61 -23.16
N SER A 191 39.97 2.40 -23.68
CA SER A 191 39.56 2.04 -25.04
C SER A 191 38.05 2.08 -25.22
N VAL A 192 37.28 1.61 -24.23
CA VAL A 192 35.82 1.71 -24.21
C VAL A 192 35.37 3.17 -24.27
N ALA A 193 35.95 4.05 -23.46
CA ALA A 193 35.60 5.47 -23.42
C ALA A 193 35.86 6.16 -24.77
N GLN A 194 37.01 5.92 -25.40
CA GLN A 194 37.35 6.47 -26.71
C GLN A 194 36.34 6.04 -27.77
N ARG A 195 36.02 4.76 -27.83
CA ARG A 195 35.06 4.23 -28.82
C ARG A 195 33.63 4.67 -28.58
N ILE A 196 33.21 4.79 -27.31
CA ILE A 196 31.91 5.39 -26.98
C ILE A 196 31.82 6.82 -27.51
N VAL A 197 32.88 7.62 -27.38
CA VAL A 197 32.91 9.00 -27.91
C VAL A 197 32.84 9.00 -29.43
N GLU A 198 33.57 8.11 -30.11
CA GLU A 198 33.53 7.94 -31.56
C GLU A 198 32.12 7.56 -32.03
N ASP A 199 31.52 6.53 -31.42
CA ASP A 199 30.17 6.08 -31.77
C ASP A 199 29.13 7.19 -31.50
N CYS A 200 29.26 7.95 -30.40
CA CYS A 200 28.38 9.08 -30.08
C CYS A 200 28.52 10.26 -31.05
N ARG A 201 29.70 10.42 -31.68
CA ARG A 201 29.93 11.41 -32.74
C ARG A 201 29.44 10.94 -34.11
N GLY A 202 29.40 9.62 -34.33
CA GLY A 202 28.92 8.98 -35.56
C GLY A 202 27.51 8.39 -35.42
N ASP A 203 27.43 7.06 -35.38
CA ASP A 203 26.19 6.29 -35.49
C ASP A 203 25.12 6.65 -34.44
N PHE A 204 25.56 7.01 -33.23
CA PHE A 204 24.68 7.34 -32.11
C PHE A 204 24.47 8.83 -31.87
N GLN A 205 24.62 9.69 -32.89
CA GLN A 205 24.07 11.06 -32.82
C GLN A 205 22.59 11.03 -32.38
N ARG A 206 22.00 12.09 -31.84
CA ARG A 206 20.59 12.08 -31.36
C ARG A 206 20.23 10.96 -30.37
N SER A 207 21.18 10.42 -29.62
CA SER A 207 20.95 9.29 -28.70
C SER A 207 21.26 9.64 -27.24
N LEU A 208 20.44 9.13 -26.33
CA LEU A 208 20.67 9.14 -24.89
C LEU A 208 20.96 7.72 -24.41
N PHE A 209 22.15 7.51 -23.86
CA PHE A 209 22.48 6.27 -23.17
C PHE A 209 22.21 6.41 -21.68
N VAL A 210 21.52 5.44 -21.10
CA VAL A 210 21.37 5.28 -19.64
C VAL A 210 22.05 3.98 -19.25
N LEU A 211 23.23 4.09 -18.65
CA LEU A 211 24.07 2.96 -18.25
C LEU A 211 23.95 2.75 -16.74
N LEU A 212 23.39 1.63 -16.31
CA LEU A 212 23.17 1.33 -14.90
C LEU A 212 24.19 0.28 -14.42
N SER A 213 24.81 0.51 -13.26
CA SER A 213 25.78 -0.42 -12.65
C SER A 213 25.70 -0.46 -11.13
N ASN A 214 26.08 -1.61 -10.56
CA ASN A 214 26.43 -1.74 -9.14
C ASN A 214 27.93 -1.48 -8.87
N ASP A 215 28.76 -1.46 -9.91
CA ASP A 215 30.20 -1.19 -9.81
C ASP A 215 30.45 0.31 -9.91
N GLU A 216 30.65 0.94 -8.76
CA GLU A 216 30.93 2.38 -8.67
C GLU A 216 32.28 2.75 -9.30
N HIS A 217 33.29 1.91 -9.07
CA HIS A 217 34.66 2.17 -9.50
C HIS A 217 34.76 2.16 -11.03
N LEU A 218 34.14 1.17 -11.68
CA LEU A 218 34.02 1.13 -13.14
C LEU A 218 33.41 2.42 -13.69
N LEU A 219 32.28 2.87 -13.12
CA LEU A 219 31.60 4.08 -13.59
C LEU A 219 32.41 5.35 -13.33
N ASP A 220 33.16 5.43 -12.24
CA ASP A 220 34.08 6.54 -11.98
C ASP A 220 35.21 6.62 -13.01
N GLN A 221 35.86 5.49 -13.28
CA GLN A 221 36.93 5.43 -14.27
C GLN A 221 36.41 5.77 -15.66
N LEU A 222 35.27 5.18 -16.07
CA LEU A 222 34.64 5.46 -17.34
C LEU A 222 34.25 6.94 -17.46
N HIS A 223 33.65 7.52 -16.43
CA HIS A 223 33.30 8.94 -16.40
C HIS A 223 34.53 9.83 -16.58
N GLN A 224 35.61 9.57 -15.84
CA GLN A 224 36.85 10.34 -15.96
C GLN A 224 37.43 10.29 -17.37
N GLN A 225 37.44 9.12 -18.02
CA GLN A 225 37.98 8.97 -19.38
C GLN A 225 37.07 9.61 -20.44
N LEU A 226 35.75 9.52 -20.26
CA LEU A 226 34.78 10.21 -21.13
C LEU A 226 34.92 11.73 -21.03
N GLU A 227 35.06 12.29 -19.82
CA GLU A 227 35.22 13.73 -19.64
C GLU A 227 36.56 14.26 -20.18
N ARG A 228 37.64 13.47 -20.10
CA ARG A 228 38.93 13.79 -20.75
C ARG A 228 38.81 13.86 -22.27
N SER A 229 38.06 12.95 -22.87
CA SER A 229 37.92 12.83 -24.32
C SER A 229 36.85 13.76 -24.91
N HIS A 230 35.78 14.01 -24.15
CA HIS A 230 34.67 14.88 -24.53
C HIS A 230 33.96 15.43 -23.28
N ALA A 231 34.39 16.61 -22.83
CA ALA A 231 33.79 17.29 -21.68
C ALA A 231 32.26 17.45 -21.81
N GLY A 232 31.57 17.09 -20.73
CA GLY A 232 30.12 17.15 -20.60
C GLY A 232 29.33 16.07 -21.34
N LEU A 233 29.96 15.14 -22.08
CA LEU A 233 29.23 14.07 -22.78
C LEU A 233 28.48 13.17 -21.77
N ALA A 234 29.11 12.91 -20.63
CA ALA A 234 28.60 12.02 -19.62
C ALA A 234 28.22 12.76 -18.33
N ARG A 235 27.26 12.19 -17.60
CA ARG A 235 26.91 12.62 -16.24
C ARG A 235 26.85 11.41 -15.34
N LYS A 236 27.69 11.37 -14.30
CA LYS A 236 27.59 10.36 -13.24
C LYS A 236 26.51 10.76 -12.22
N LEU A 237 25.65 9.80 -11.89
CA LEU A 237 24.61 9.91 -10.88
C LEU A 237 24.74 8.74 -9.91
N SER A 238 24.42 9.00 -8.65
CA SER A 238 24.29 7.94 -7.64
C SER A 238 22.82 7.81 -7.28
N LEU A 239 22.30 6.58 -7.35
CA LEU A 239 20.97 6.23 -6.89
C LEU A 239 21.11 5.69 -5.47
N PRO A 240 20.88 6.52 -4.44
CA PRO A 240 21.00 6.08 -3.05
C PRO A 240 19.93 5.04 -2.72
N LEU A 241 20.02 4.45 -1.53
CA LEU A 241 18.86 3.78 -0.95
C LEU A 241 17.81 4.84 -0.57
N PRO A 242 16.51 4.50 -0.63
CA PRO A 242 15.47 5.41 -0.15
C PRO A 242 15.70 5.73 1.33
N LYS A 243 15.30 6.94 1.74
CA LYS A 243 15.24 7.31 3.15
C LYS A 243 14.41 6.27 3.93
N PRO A 244 14.72 6.00 5.22
CA PRO A 244 14.02 4.99 6.01
C PRO A 244 12.50 5.07 5.93
N GLU A 245 11.95 6.27 6.07
CA GLU A 245 10.49 6.54 6.00
C GLU A 245 9.88 6.10 4.66
N LEU A 246 10.52 6.46 3.54
CA LEU A 246 10.06 6.06 2.20
C LEU A 246 10.26 4.55 1.98
N LYS A 247 11.35 3.98 2.51
CA LYS A 247 11.63 2.55 2.42
C LYS A 247 10.55 1.73 3.13
N GLU A 248 10.23 2.12 4.36
CA GLU A 248 9.17 1.47 5.13
C GLU A 248 7.81 1.66 4.46
N LYS A 249 7.49 2.86 3.97
CA LYS A 249 6.25 3.10 3.20
C LYS A 249 6.12 2.13 2.03
N ILE A 250 7.16 2.00 1.19
CA ILE A 250 7.15 1.09 0.03
C ILE A 250 6.94 -0.36 0.48
N VAL A 251 7.63 -0.80 1.54
CA VAL A 251 7.50 -2.17 2.06
C VAL A 251 6.09 -2.39 2.60
N ARG A 252 5.59 -1.49 3.44
CA ARG A 252 4.25 -1.55 4.04
C ARG A 252 3.15 -1.60 2.98
N THR A 253 3.14 -0.64 2.06
CA THR A 253 2.15 -0.56 0.99
C THR A 253 2.12 -1.86 0.17
N ASN A 254 3.29 -2.38 -0.23
CA ASN A 254 3.35 -3.60 -1.03
C ASN A 254 3.05 -4.88 -0.23
N THR A 255 3.43 -4.95 1.04
CA THR A 255 2.99 -6.04 1.92
C THR A 255 1.46 -6.08 1.98
N ASN A 256 0.81 -4.94 2.22
CA ASN A 256 -0.66 -4.86 2.34
C ASN A 256 -1.37 -5.18 1.00
N ARG A 257 -0.83 -4.72 -0.14
CA ARG A 257 -1.44 -4.95 -1.47
C ARG A 257 -1.32 -6.39 -1.95
N LEU A 258 -0.22 -7.07 -1.63
CA LEU A 258 0.04 -8.43 -2.10
C LEU A 258 -0.51 -9.51 -1.18
N ASN A 259 -0.69 -9.22 0.12
CA ASN A 259 -0.95 -10.24 1.12
C ASN A 259 -2.34 -10.10 1.76
N ARG A 260 -2.74 -11.18 2.45
CA ARG A 260 -3.94 -11.26 3.31
C ARG A 260 -3.72 -10.66 4.69
N TRP A 261 -2.48 -10.37 5.05
CA TRP A 261 -2.11 -9.82 6.34
C TRP A 261 -1.40 -8.50 6.15
N SER A 262 -1.72 -7.56 7.03
CA SER A 262 -1.08 -6.27 7.06
C SER A 262 0.37 -6.34 7.54
N TYR A 263 1.16 -5.37 7.12
CA TYR A 263 2.50 -5.10 7.60
C TYR A 263 2.59 -5.07 9.14
N TRP A 264 1.65 -4.39 9.82
CA TRP A 264 1.69 -4.29 11.28
C TRP A 264 1.31 -5.59 11.98
N TYR A 265 0.38 -6.35 11.42
CA TYR A 265 0.06 -7.67 11.92
C TYR A 265 1.30 -8.59 11.88
N CYS A 266 2.11 -8.50 10.82
CA CYS A 266 3.36 -9.25 10.71
C CYS A 266 4.33 -8.89 11.85
N LEU A 267 4.50 -7.60 12.13
CA LEU A 267 5.35 -7.13 13.23
C LEU A 267 4.81 -7.48 14.62
N ASP A 268 3.49 -7.55 14.79
CA ASP A 268 2.85 -7.95 16.05
C ASP A 268 2.98 -9.44 16.35
N ARG A 269 3.14 -10.27 15.32
CA ARG A 269 3.46 -11.70 15.48
C ARG A 269 4.92 -11.91 15.87
N GLY A 270 5.81 -11.07 15.36
CA GLY A 270 7.23 -11.10 15.69
C GLY A 270 7.50 -10.80 17.17
N GLY A 271 8.52 -11.45 17.73
CA GLY A 271 9.05 -11.14 19.05
C GLY A 271 9.90 -9.86 19.06
N PRO A 272 10.46 -9.50 20.22
CA PRO A 272 11.30 -8.30 20.37
C PRO A 272 12.50 -8.28 19.41
N GLU A 273 13.11 -9.45 19.17
CA GLU A 273 14.27 -9.59 18.26
C GLU A 273 13.88 -9.36 16.80
N GLU A 274 12.75 -9.91 16.34
CA GLU A 274 12.26 -9.70 14.98
C GLU A 274 11.91 -8.24 14.73
N LYS A 275 11.27 -7.57 15.69
CA LYS A 275 10.96 -6.14 15.63
C LYS A 275 12.23 -5.28 15.59
N ARG A 276 13.22 -5.59 16.44
CA ARG A 276 14.52 -4.90 16.44
C ARG A 276 15.23 -5.06 15.11
N ARG A 277 15.25 -6.28 14.57
CA ARG A 277 15.86 -6.56 13.27
C ARG A 277 15.16 -5.83 12.12
N ALA A 278 13.82 -5.78 12.12
CA ALA A 278 13.07 -4.99 11.16
C ALA A 278 13.46 -3.51 11.23
N HIS A 279 13.53 -2.95 12.45
CA HIS A 279 14.00 -1.58 12.67
C HIS A 279 15.41 -1.34 12.11
N GLU A 280 16.38 -2.19 12.44
CA GLU A 280 17.78 -2.07 11.98
C GLU A 280 17.90 -2.17 10.46
N ILE A 281 17.15 -3.09 9.83
CA ILE A 281 17.17 -3.26 8.38
C ILE A 281 16.50 -2.06 7.69
N LEU A 282 15.38 -1.57 8.21
CA LEU A 282 14.63 -0.44 7.63
C LEU A 282 15.37 0.89 7.80
N THR A 283 16.07 1.09 8.91
CA THR A 283 16.90 2.30 9.14
C THR A 283 18.30 2.21 8.55
N GLY A 284 18.81 1.00 8.32
CA GLY A 284 20.16 0.75 7.82
C GLY A 284 20.32 0.75 6.30
N ASN A 285 21.53 0.38 5.86
CA ASN A 285 21.98 0.38 4.47
C ASN A 285 21.59 -0.87 3.67
N ARG A 286 20.56 -1.60 4.09
CA ARG A 286 20.06 -2.79 3.40
C ARG A 286 18.94 -2.44 2.42
N GLY A 287 18.81 -3.26 1.36
CA GLY A 287 17.87 -3.05 0.27
C GLY A 287 16.43 -3.53 0.56
N PHE A 288 15.57 -3.48 -0.45
CA PHE A 288 14.17 -3.89 -0.32
C PHE A 288 14.00 -5.39 -0.03
N LYS A 289 14.82 -6.26 -0.64
CA LYS A 289 14.74 -7.71 -0.40
C LYS A 289 14.94 -8.05 1.08
N ASP A 290 16.02 -7.55 1.68
CA ASP A 290 16.27 -7.71 3.12
C ASP A 290 15.13 -7.16 3.97
N SER A 291 14.52 -6.05 3.54
CA SER A 291 13.42 -5.41 4.26
C SER A 291 12.16 -6.29 4.24
N PHE A 292 11.76 -6.82 3.07
CA PHE A 292 10.64 -7.76 2.99
C PHE A 292 10.92 -9.06 3.75
N GLU A 293 12.12 -9.63 3.63
CA GLU A 293 12.53 -10.80 4.41
C GLU A 293 12.50 -10.55 5.93
N ALA A 294 12.78 -9.33 6.39
CA ALA A 294 12.68 -8.99 7.81
C ALA A 294 11.22 -9.05 8.29
N ILE A 295 10.27 -8.57 7.48
CA ILE A 295 8.84 -8.61 7.80
C ILE A 295 8.30 -10.03 7.70
N ASP A 296 8.73 -10.80 6.69
CA ASP A 296 8.39 -12.21 6.54
C ASP A 296 8.88 -13.05 7.73
N ARG A 297 10.11 -12.80 8.21
CA ARG A 297 10.61 -13.42 9.45
C ARG A 297 9.78 -13.04 10.68
N ALA A 298 9.36 -11.78 10.79
CA ALA A 298 8.47 -11.35 11.88
C ALA A 298 7.13 -12.09 11.82
N PHE A 299 6.58 -12.28 10.62
CA PHE A 299 5.35 -13.03 10.39
C PHE A 299 5.49 -14.53 10.70
N ALA A 300 6.59 -15.14 10.26
CA ALA A 300 6.93 -16.55 10.45
C ALA A 300 7.39 -16.88 11.88
N GLY A 301 7.66 -15.86 12.70
CA GLY A 301 8.05 -16.02 14.10
C GLY A 301 7.08 -16.93 14.86
N LEU A 302 7.47 -18.18 15.09
CA LEU A 302 6.76 -19.17 15.91
C LEU A 302 6.86 -18.88 17.42
N GLY A 303 7.50 -17.78 17.80
CA GLY A 303 7.59 -17.35 19.18
C GLY A 303 6.18 -17.12 19.72
N SER A 304 5.78 -17.90 20.73
CA SER A 304 4.64 -17.55 21.56
C SER A 304 4.85 -16.11 22.02
N ARG A 305 4.11 -15.17 21.44
CA ARG A 305 4.16 -13.75 21.75
C ARG A 305 4.43 -13.55 23.25
N SER A 306 5.55 -12.95 23.62
CA SER A 306 5.78 -12.54 25.01
C SER A 306 4.92 -11.32 25.29
N GLY A 307 3.67 -11.52 25.73
CA GLY A 307 2.78 -10.43 26.13
C GLY A 307 1.41 -10.43 25.43
N ARG A 308 0.60 -9.43 25.76
CA ARG A 308 -0.80 -9.33 25.32
C ARG A 308 -0.90 -8.88 23.86
N PRO A 309 -1.91 -9.33 23.09
CA PRO A 309 -2.22 -8.85 21.75
C PRO A 309 -2.23 -7.32 21.64
N ALA A 310 -1.79 -6.77 20.51
CA ALA A 310 -1.88 -5.33 20.29
C ALA A 310 -3.35 -4.96 20.11
N ASN A 311 -3.74 -3.78 20.56
CA ASN A 311 -5.07 -3.28 20.26
C ASN A 311 -5.11 -2.91 18.77
N LYS A 312 -6.04 -3.55 18.06
CA LYS A 312 -6.40 -3.22 16.69
C LYS A 312 -7.09 -1.85 16.64
N ASN A 313 -7.13 -1.27 15.45
CA ASN A 313 -8.05 -0.19 15.14
C ASN A 313 -9.50 -0.67 15.33
N LEU A 314 -10.41 0.26 15.56
CA LEU A 314 -11.81 -0.07 15.85
C LEU A 314 -12.77 0.55 14.84
N LEU A 315 -13.53 -0.31 14.17
CA LEU A 315 -14.70 0.04 13.39
C LEU A 315 -15.94 -0.24 14.24
N THR A 316 -16.71 0.79 14.59
CA THR A 316 -18.02 0.60 15.24
C THR A 316 -19.13 0.73 14.20
N LEU A 317 -19.91 -0.32 13.98
CA LEU A 317 -21.08 -0.30 13.11
C LEU A 317 -22.33 -0.18 13.96
N VAL A 318 -23.11 0.89 13.79
CA VAL A 318 -24.36 1.14 14.51
C VAL A 318 -25.54 0.89 13.57
N THR A 319 -26.36 -0.10 13.87
CA THR A 319 -27.62 -0.37 13.15
C THR A 319 -28.79 0.29 13.86
N LEU A 320 -29.48 1.19 13.16
CA LEU A 320 -30.57 2.03 13.70
C LEU A 320 -31.94 1.41 13.40
N GLY A 321 -32.76 1.21 14.43
CA GLY A 321 -34.17 0.83 14.31
C GLY A 321 -34.41 -0.67 14.20
N ILE A 322 -33.43 -1.49 14.58
CA ILE A 322 -33.49 -2.95 14.58
C ILE A 322 -33.43 -3.43 16.04
N ASP A 323 -34.26 -4.40 16.40
CA ASP A 323 -34.24 -4.93 17.75
C ASP A 323 -33.03 -5.86 17.99
N PRO A 324 -32.52 -5.94 19.24
CA PRO A 324 -31.41 -6.81 19.59
C PRO A 324 -31.60 -8.30 19.28
N LEU A 325 -32.82 -8.82 19.35
CA LEU A 325 -33.09 -10.25 19.14
C LEU A 325 -32.98 -10.62 17.66
N THR A 326 -33.52 -9.79 16.77
CA THR A 326 -33.36 -9.95 15.32
C THR A 326 -31.89 -9.93 14.92
N THR A 327 -31.11 -9.00 15.48
CA THR A 327 -29.66 -8.92 15.22
C THR A 327 -28.91 -10.15 15.74
N LYS A 328 -29.28 -10.65 16.92
CA LYS A 328 -28.71 -11.88 17.46
C LYS A 328 -29.00 -13.08 16.54
N SER A 329 -30.25 -13.23 16.09
CA SER A 329 -30.62 -14.31 15.16
C SER A 329 -29.78 -14.24 13.89
N TYR A 330 -29.60 -13.05 13.33
CA TYR A 330 -28.78 -12.85 12.14
C TYR A 330 -27.31 -13.27 12.36
N ILE A 331 -26.72 -12.88 13.50
CA ILE A 331 -25.35 -13.25 13.86
C ILE A 331 -25.21 -14.77 14.01
N ASP A 332 -26.16 -15.41 14.68
CA ASP A 332 -26.18 -16.84 14.92
C ASP A 332 -26.37 -17.63 13.60
N ASP A 333 -27.27 -17.18 12.73
CA ASP A 333 -27.55 -17.79 11.42
C ASP A 333 -26.33 -17.75 10.48
N ARG A 334 -25.43 -16.77 10.66
CA ARG A 334 -24.19 -16.64 9.88
C ARG A 334 -22.96 -17.16 10.59
N GLU A 335 -23.16 -17.88 11.70
CA GLU A 335 -22.09 -18.50 12.49
C GLU A 335 -20.99 -17.49 12.90
N LEU A 336 -21.37 -16.22 13.08
CA LEU A 336 -20.44 -15.18 13.50
C LEU A 336 -20.17 -15.30 15.00
N HIS A 337 -18.90 -15.48 15.38
CA HIS A 337 -18.52 -15.71 16.78
C HIS A 337 -18.02 -14.43 17.45
N ALA A 338 -18.90 -13.73 18.14
CA ALA A 338 -18.53 -12.57 18.94
C ALA A 338 -17.60 -12.96 20.10
N ASN A 339 -16.50 -12.22 20.26
CA ASN A 339 -15.57 -12.41 21.38
C ASN A 339 -16.16 -11.92 22.71
N GLU A 340 -16.95 -10.85 22.66
CA GLU A 340 -17.67 -10.29 23.80
C GLU A 340 -19.04 -9.82 23.29
N SER A 341 -20.09 -9.96 24.10
CA SER A 341 -21.40 -9.39 23.80
C SER A 341 -22.08 -8.85 25.06
N THR A 342 -22.88 -7.81 24.89
CA THR A 342 -23.81 -7.29 25.89
C THR A 342 -25.15 -7.08 25.20
N ILE A 343 -26.21 -7.70 25.72
CA ILE A 343 -27.52 -7.71 25.06
C ILE A 343 -28.55 -7.23 26.08
N GLY A 344 -29.16 -6.09 25.78
CA GLY A 344 -30.37 -5.59 26.43
C GLY A 344 -31.61 -5.82 25.57
N GLU A 345 -32.74 -5.29 26.02
CA GLU A 345 -34.03 -5.25 25.34
C GLU A 345 -34.05 -4.26 24.17
N HIS A 346 -33.47 -3.06 24.35
CA HIS A 346 -33.51 -1.98 23.36
C HIS A 346 -32.16 -1.72 22.70
N VAL A 347 -31.06 -2.01 23.41
CA VAL A 347 -29.70 -1.85 22.89
C VAL A 347 -28.84 -3.09 23.08
N ALA A 348 -27.96 -3.36 22.12
CA ALA A 348 -26.99 -4.45 22.23
C ALA A 348 -25.68 -4.11 21.54
N ALA A 349 -24.62 -4.81 21.93
CA ALA A 349 -23.32 -4.74 21.28
C ALA A 349 -22.63 -6.10 21.21
N TRP A 350 -21.98 -6.36 20.08
CA TRP A 350 -21.13 -7.52 19.83
C TRP A 350 -19.75 -7.05 19.37
N PHE A 351 -18.70 -7.69 19.89
CA PHE A 351 -17.33 -7.37 19.53
C PHE A 351 -16.66 -8.53 18.83
N PHE A 352 -16.22 -8.31 17.59
CA PHE A 352 -15.58 -9.29 16.73
C PHE A 352 -14.15 -8.85 16.40
N ARG A 353 -13.17 -9.67 16.76
CA ARG A 353 -11.75 -9.41 16.47
C ARG A 353 -11.30 -9.93 15.10
N GLN A 354 -12.01 -10.93 14.58
CA GLN A 354 -11.70 -11.69 13.38
C GLN A 354 -13.01 -12.27 12.82
N GLN A 355 -12.99 -12.76 11.58
CA GLN A 355 -14.09 -13.49 10.95
C GLN A 355 -15.41 -12.72 10.85
N TRP A 356 -15.38 -11.38 10.87
CA TRP A 356 -16.57 -10.55 10.72
C TRP A 356 -16.79 -10.07 9.27
N ALA A 357 -15.71 -9.92 8.51
CA ALA A 357 -15.71 -9.60 7.09
C ALA A 357 -15.46 -10.85 6.23
N SER A 358 -14.52 -11.71 6.64
CA SER A 358 -14.11 -12.89 5.88
C SER A 358 -15.16 -14.01 5.91
N ALA A 359 -15.99 -14.08 6.95
CA ALA A 359 -17.16 -14.96 6.98
C ALA A 359 -18.21 -14.59 5.91
N LEU A 360 -18.20 -13.33 5.43
CA LEU A 360 -19.05 -12.89 4.34
C LEU A 360 -18.43 -13.19 2.97
N SER A 361 -17.30 -13.90 2.88
CA SER A 361 -16.63 -14.16 1.60
C SER A 361 -17.47 -15.04 0.68
N THR A 362 -17.57 -14.61 -0.57
CA THR A 362 -18.00 -15.45 -1.70
C THR A 362 -16.79 -16.16 -2.32
N ASP A 363 -16.97 -16.87 -3.42
CA ASP A 363 -15.87 -17.40 -4.27
C ASP A 363 -15.02 -16.28 -4.95
N ASP A 364 -14.99 -15.06 -4.38
CA ASP A 364 -14.16 -13.94 -4.81
C ASP A 364 -12.88 -13.89 -3.96
N GLU A 365 -11.76 -14.27 -4.57
CA GLU A 365 -10.45 -14.31 -3.92
C GLU A 365 -9.94 -12.92 -3.51
N GLU A 366 -10.30 -11.86 -4.24
CA GLU A 366 -9.83 -10.51 -3.93
C GLU A 366 -10.56 -9.94 -2.73
N TYR A 367 -11.88 -10.15 -2.67
CA TYR A 367 -12.65 -9.84 -1.46
C TYR A 367 -12.09 -10.60 -0.26
N ALA A 368 -11.86 -11.91 -0.38
CA ALA A 368 -11.32 -12.73 0.70
C ALA A 368 -9.98 -12.19 1.22
N ARG A 369 -9.09 -11.76 0.32
CA ARG A 369 -7.81 -11.14 0.69
C ARG A 369 -8.00 -9.84 1.44
N ARG A 370 -8.82 -8.93 0.92
CA ARG A 370 -9.08 -7.61 1.53
C ARG A 370 -9.78 -7.73 2.87
N ALA A 371 -10.72 -8.66 3.00
CA ALA A 371 -11.40 -8.95 4.25
C ALA A 371 -10.40 -9.44 5.32
N ALA A 372 -9.51 -10.37 4.98
CA ALA A 372 -8.46 -10.83 5.88
C ALA A 372 -7.48 -9.70 6.25
N LEU A 373 -7.08 -8.87 5.27
CA LEU A 373 -6.21 -7.71 5.49
C LEU A 373 -6.84 -6.71 6.45
N LEU A 374 -8.13 -6.41 6.25
CA LEU A 374 -8.85 -5.50 7.12
C LEU A 374 -8.98 -6.08 8.52
N GLU A 375 -9.36 -7.36 8.63
CA GLU A 375 -9.45 -8.05 9.91
C GLU A 375 -8.11 -8.14 10.63
N SER A 376 -6.96 -8.11 9.95
CA SER A 376 -5.67 -8.13 10.63
C SER A 376 -5.37 -6.81 11.37
N GLU A 377 -5.95 -5.69 10.93
CA GLU A 377 -5.76 -4.35 11.51
C GLU A 377 -6.95 -3.79 12.28
N PHE A 378 -8.17 -4.17 11.91
CA PHE A 378 -9.41 -3.66 12.48
C PHE A 378 -10.21 -4.75 13.18
N ALA A 379 -10.75 -4.41 14.34
CA ALA A 379 -11.84 -5.14 14.96
C ALA A 379 -13.17 -4.45 14.67
N LEU A 380 -14.24 -5.22 14.60
CA LEU A 380 -15.61 -4.71 14.47
C LEU A 380 -16.29 -4.72 15.83
N ARG A 381 -16.87 -3.58 16.21
CA ARG A 381 -17.88 -3.52 17.25
C ARG A 381 -19.22 -3.22 16.59
N TRP A 382 -20.11 -4.19 16.58
CA TRP A 382 -21.47 -3.98 16.11
C TRP A 382 -22.35 -3.55 17.27
N VAL A 383 -22.91 -2.34 17.18
CA VAL A 383 -23.92 -1.81 18.09
C VAL A 383 -25.28 -1.83 17.40
N CYS A 384 -26.30 -2.36 18.07
CA CYS A 384 -27.67 -2.30 17.60
C CYS A 384 -28.50 -1.45 18.55
N ILE A 385 -29.30 -0.54 18.00
CA ILE A 385 -30.25 0.24 18.77
C ILE A 385 -31.63 0.14 18.10
N ASP A 386 -32.65 -0.15 18.90
CA ASP A 386 -34.00 -0.36 18.42
C ASP A 386 -34.73 0.95 18.05
N MET A 387 -35.98 0.83 17.62
CA MET A 387 -36.75 2.00 17.19
C MET A 387 -37.04 2.99 18.32
N ARG A 388 -37.15 2.51 19.56
CA ARG A 388 -37.40 3.36 20.72
C ARG A 388 -36.17 4.21 21.02
N ALA A 389 -34.98 3.60 20.99
CA ALA A 389 -33.71 4.30 21.14
C ALA A 389 -33.50 5.33 20.01
N VAL A 390 -33.79 4.98 18.75
CA VAL A 390 -33.69 5.90 17.61
C VAL A 390 -34.63 7.09 17.74
N TRP A 391 -35.90 6.84 18.09
CA TRP A 391 -36.87 7.91 18.32
C TRP A 391 -36.40 8.88 19.41
N TRP A 392 -35.93 8.34 20.53
CA TRP A 392 -35.42 9.16 21.63
C TRP A 392 -34.22 9.99 21.19
N LEU A 393 -33.23 9.35 20.53
CA LEU A 393 -32.05 10.01 19.99
C LEU A 393 -32.41 11.16 19.04
N CYS A 394 -33.49 11.05 18.25
CA CYS A 394 -33.89 12.07 17.29
C CYS A 394 -34.71 13.21 17.89
N THR A 395 -35.51 12.93 18.94
CA THR A 395 -36.51 13.87 19.46
C THR A 395 -36.12 14.54 20.78
N ALA A 396 -35.21 13.94 21.54
CA ALA A 396 -34.80 14.48 22.84
C ALA A 396 -34.06 15.82 22.69
N PRO A 397 -34.17 16.70 23.70
CA PRO A 397 -33.40 17.93 23.74
C PRO A 397 -31.90 17.67 23.91
N SER A 398 -31.06 18.66 23.56
CA SER A 398 -29.63 18.61 23.88
C SER A 398 -29.40 18.47 25.39
N GLY A 399 -28.46 17.61 25.80
CA GLY A 399 -28.14 17.35 27.21
C GLY A 399 -29.14 16.44 27.92
N ASP A 400 -29.97 15.71 27.18
CA ASP A 400 -30.79 14.64 27.75
C ASP A 400 -29.92 13.49 28.28
N PRO A 401 -30.04 13.11 29.57
CA PRO A 401 -29.18 12.09 30.16
C PRO A 401 -29.27 10.71 29.51
N THR A 402 -30.40 10.36 28.91
CA THR A 402 -30.58 9.08 28.21
C THR A 402 -29.85 9.09 26.87
N CYS A 403 -29.95 10.19 26.12
CA CYS A 403 -29.16 10.37 24.90
C CYS A 403 -27.66 10.40 25.18
N ASP A 404 -27.22 11.06 26.25
CA ASP A 404 -25.81 11.09 26.65
C ASP A 404 -25.29 9.68 26.96
N ARG A 405 -26.10 8.84 27.62
CA ARG A 405 -25.77 7.42 27.87
C ARG A 405 -25.70 6.61 26.57
N LEU A 406 -26.61 6.83 25.63
CA LEU A 406 -26.60 6.15 24.33
C LEU A 406 -25.36 6.53 23.51
N VAL A 407 -25.02 7.82 23.48
CA VAL A 407 -23.80 8.31 22.82
C VAL A 407 -22.56 7.72 23.49
N GLU A 408 -22.47 7.74 24.82
CA GLU A 408 -21.34 7.15 25.53
C GLU A 408 -21.25 5.65 25.27
N PHE A 409 -22.38 4.95 25.23
CA PHE A 409 -22.43 3.54 24.85
C PHE A 409 -21.89 3.30 23.44
N MET A 410 -22.20 4.16 22.46
CA MET A 410 -21.65 4.08 21.11
C MET A 410 -20.15 4.42 21.06
N ARG A 411 -19.67 5.34 21.91
CA ARG A 411 -18.26 5.76 22.01
C ARG A 411 -17.34 4.75 22.66
N ILE A 412 -17.87 3.81 23.42
CA ILE A 412 -17.04 2.82 24.12
C ILE A 412 -16.09 2.11 23.13
N SER A 413 -14.81 2.15 23.47
CA SER A 413 -13.76 1.40 22.80
C SER A 413 -13.40 0.14 23.61
N PRO A 414 -13.82 -1.07 23.20
CA PRO A 414 -13.37 -2.31 23.82
C PRO A 414 -11.86 -2.50 23.64
N SER A 415 -11.14 -2.68 24.74
CA SER A 415 -9.70 -2.95 24.71
C SER A 415 -9.38 -4.34 25.25
N ILE A 416 -8.41 -5.02 24.62
CA ILE A 416 -7.92 -6.33 25.08
C ILE A 416 -7.25 -6.20 26.46
N ALA A 417 -6.73 -5.00 26.76
CA ALA A 417 -6.12 -4.68 28.04
C ALA A 417 -7.12 -4.34 29.15
N ASP A 418 -8.42 -4.29 28.86
CA ASP A 418 -9.44 -3.92 29.83
C ASP A 418 -9.43 -4.85 31.04
N LYS A 419 -9.27 -4.23 32.22
CA LYS A 419 -9.43 -4.92 33.50
C LYS A 419 -10.89 -5.32 33.67
N SER A 420 -11.13 -6.33 34.52
CA SER A 420 -12.49 -6.80 34.85
C SER A 420 -13.44 -5.66 35.25
N GLN A 421 -12.94 -4.64 35.94
CA GLN A 421 -13.70 -3.45 36.31
C GLN A 421 -14.16 -2.62 35.11
N ALA A 422 -13.32 -2.43 34.09
CA ALA A 422 -13.70 -1.72 32.86
C ALA A 422 -14.78 -2.50 32.09
N LYS A 423 -14.66 -3.84 32.03
CA LYS A 423 -15.71 -4.69 31.44
C LYS A 423 -17.04 -4.54 32.19
N LYS A 424 -17.01 -4.61 33.52
CA LYS A 424 -18.21 -4.39 34.36
C LYS A 424 -18.83 -3.01 34.14
N ALA A 425 -18.01 -1.96 34.00
CA ALA A 425 -18.50 -0.62 33.72
C ALA A 425 -19.20 -0.54 32.35
N ARG A 426 -18.67 -1.22 31.32
CA ARG A 426 -19.31 -1.31 29.99
C ARG A 426 -20.65 -2.03 30.05
N THR A 427 -20.72 -3.17 30.76
CA THR A 427 -21.97 -3.91 30.97
C THR A 427 -23.00 -3.03 31.69
N LYS A 428 -22.59 -2.38 32.79
CA LYS A 428 -23.44 -1.48 33.54
C LYS A 428 -23.96 -0.31 32.68
N LEU A 429 -23.12 0.29 31.83
CA LEU A 429 -23.59 1.36 30.95
C LEU A 429 -24.67 0.87 29.98
N THR A 430 -24.56 -0.37 29.51
CA THR A 430 -25.59 -0.97 28.66
C THR A 430 -26.88 -1.14 29.45
N GLU A 431 -26.82 -1.74 30.64
CA GLU A 431 -27.97 -1.90 31.54
C GLU A 431 -28.63 -0.55 31.90
N ASP A 432 -27.83 0.48 32.18
CA ASP A 432 -28.31 1.83 32.52
C ASP A 432 -28.99 2.51 31.32
N ALA A 433 -28.45 2.35 30.10
CA ALA A 433 -29.06 2.88 28.87
C ALA A 433 -30.38 2.18 28.56
N ASP A 434 -30.41 0.85 28.69
CA ASP A 434 -31.58 0.02 28.44
C ASP A 434 -32.70 0.31 29.43
N ALA A 435 -32.39 0.37 30.73
CA ALA A 435 -33.35 0.73 31.78
C ALA A 435 -33.94 2.12 31.58
N SER A 436 -33.14 3.09 31.12
CA SER A 436 -33.62 4.44 30.82
C SER A 436 -34.66 4.42 29.69
N LEU A 437 -34.44 3.61 28.65
CA LEU A 437 -35.36 3.44 27.53
C LEU A 437 -36.63 2.68 27.94
N SER A 438 -36.54 1.68 28.81
CA SER A 438 -37.72 0.95 29.31
C SER A 438 -38.66 1.83 30.12
N THR A 439 -38.17 2.92 30.74
CA THR A 439 -39.03 3.88 31.46
C THR A 439 -39.77 4.87 30.54
N LEU A 440 -39.42 4.93 29.25
CA LEU A 440 -40.14 5.74 28.28
C LEU A 440 -41.45 5.02 27.94
N GLY A 441 -42.57 5.56 28.43
CA GLY A 441 -43.88 5.00 28.14
C GLY A 441 -44.19 4.99 26.65
N ASP A 442 -44.97 4.01 26.20
CA ASP A 442 -45.45 3.96 24.82
C ASP A 442 -46.31 5.19 24.51
N SER A 443 -45.88 5.95 23.51
CA SER A 443 -46.61 7.14 23.04
C SER A 443 -47.02 6.97 21.58
N SER A 444 -48.17 7.50 21.21
CA SER A 444 -48.61 7.55 19.81
C SER A 444 -47.62 8.31 18.92
N ALA A 445 -46.81 9.21 19.50
CA ALA A 445 -45.73 9.92 18.81
C ALA A 445 -44.57 8.99 18.42
N HIS A 446 -44.23 8.01 19.27
CA HIS A 446 -43.24 6.99 18.96
C HIS A 446 -43.70 6.09 17.82
N GLU A 447 -44.95 5.61 17.84
CA GLU A 447 -45.50 4.76 16.76
C GLU A 447 -45.54 5.50 15.41
N ALA A 448 -45.97 6.77 15.43
CA ALA A 448 -46.00 7.61 14.23
C ALA A 448 -44.58 7.86 13.67
N PHE A 449 -43.60 8.10 14.55
CA PHE A 449 -42.19 8.19 14.16
C PHE A 449 -41.70 6.88 13.55
N ALA A 450 -41.95 5.74 14.22
CA ALA A 450 -41.51 4.43 13.77
C ALA A 450 -42.07 4.05 12.40
N ALA A 451 -43.32 4.40 12.11
CA ALA A 451 -43.91 4.22 10.79
C ALA A 451 -43.20 5.08 9.74
N ARG A 452 -43.11 6.40 9.99
CA ARG A 452 -42.46 7.35 9.07
C ARG A 452 -41.00 6.99 8.79
N PHE A 453 -40.24 6.69 9.85
CA PHE A 453 -38.84 6.33 9.74
C PHE A 453 -38.67 5.07 8.89
N ARG A 454 -39.53 4.05 9.09
CA ARG A 454 -39.52 2.85 8.25
C ARG A 454 -39.85 3.16 6.80
N ASP A 455 -40.86 3.98 6.54
CA ASP A 455 -41.33 4.32 5.19
C ASP A 455 -40.34 5.23 4.42
N ALA A 456 -39.50 6.00 5.13
CA ALA A 456 -38.54 6.93 4.53
C ALA A 456 -37.41 6.27 3.71
N GLY A 457 -37.19 4.96 3.85
CA GLY A 457 -36.20 4.21 3.06
C GLY A 457 -34.80 4.83 3.11
N GLN A 458 -34.23 5.20 1.96
CA GLN A 458 -32.92 5.87 1.87
C GLN A 458 -32.89 7.29 2.47
N GLY A 459 -34.04 7.94 2.61
CA GLY A 459 -34.16 9.29 3.17
C GLY A 459 -34.03 9.36 4.70
N ARG A 460 -33.89 8.22 5.39
CA ARG A 460 -33.78 8.14 6.87
C ARG A 460 -32.62 8.98 7.43
N SER A 461 -31.55 9.17 6.66
CA SER A 461 -30.37 9.92 7.09
C SER A 461 -30.68 11.37 7.47
N ILE A 462 -31.62 12.00 6.77
CA ILE A 462 -32.09 13.37 7.06
C ILE A 462 -32.67 13.46 8.47
N GLU A 463 -33.29 12.38 8.97
CA GLU A 463 -33.92 12.37 10.30
C GLU A 463 -32.91 12.24 11.44
N TYR A 464 -31.86 11.42 11.29
CA TYR A 464 -30.94 11.12 12.39
C TYR A 464 -29.62 11.90 12.35
N GLU A 465 -29.12 12.32 11.19
CA GLU A 465 -27.79 12.94 11.05
C GLU A 465 -27.63 14.20 11.90
N GLY A 466 -28.63 15.09 11.86
CA GLY A 466 -28.63 16.32 12.66
C GLY A 466 -28.71 16.05 14.17
N ALA A 467 -29.37 14.96 14.57
CA ALA A 467 -29.43 14.53 15.96
C ALA A 467 -28.09 13.92 16.41
N LEU A 468 -27.47 13.08 15.59
CA LEU A 468 -26.14 12.53 15.86
C LEU A 468 -25.10 13.64 16.04
N ALA A 469 -25.03 14.59 15.11
CA ALA A 469 -24.07 15.69 15.20
C ALA A 469 -24.26 16.51 16.50
N ARG A 470 -25.52 16.76 16.88
CA ARG A 470 -25.89 17.46 18.11
C ARG A 470 -25.46 16.70 19.36
N HIS A 471 -25.81 15.42 19.47
CA HIS A 471 -25.56 14.63 20.69
C HIS A 471 -24.10 14.18 20.81
N PHE A 472 -23.41 13.92 19.70
CA PHE A 472 -21.96 13.70 19.72
C PHE A 472 -21.19 15.01 19.95
N GLY A 473 -21.79 16.18 19.76
CA GLY A 473 -21.08 17.46 19.84
C GLY A 473 -19.97 17.58 18.81
N MET A 474 -20.12 16.92 17.66
CA MET A 474 -19.12 16.83 16.59
C MET A 474 -19.82 16.96 15.24
N GLU A 475 -19.20 17.65 14.28
CA GLU A 475 -19.66 17.59 12.89
C GLU A 475 -19.47 16.18 12.33
N LEU A 476 -20.37 15.77 11.42
CA LEU A 476 -20.17 14.56 10.64
C LEU A 476 -18.85 14.63 9.88
N SER A 477 -18.16 13.49 9.77
CA SER A 477 -16.81 13.49 9.25
C SER A 477 -16.77 13.76 7.74
N LYS A 478 -15.84 14.63 7.35
CA LYS A 478 -15.56 14.99 5.95
C LYS A 478 -14.56 14.04 5.28
N GLY A 479 -14.15 12.98 5.97
CA GLY A 479 -13.11 12.05 5.55
C GLY A 479 -11.99 11.89 6.58
N LEU A 480 -11.25 10.79 6.48
CA LEU A 480 -9.97 10.63 7.18
C LEU A 480 -8.90 11.56 6.57
N VAL A 481 -7.92 11.99 7.36
CA VAL A 481 -6.80 12.82 6.87
C VAL A 481 -5.97 12.05 5.83
N THR A 482 -5.74 10.77 6.10
CA THR A 482 -4.93 9.86 5.26
C THR A 482 -5.65 9.41 4.00
N LEU A 483 -6.98 9.28 4.04
CA LEU A 483 -7.80 8.93 2.89
C LEU A 483 -9.13 9.72 2.92
N PRO A 484 -9.17 10.92 2.31
CA PRO A 484 -10.35 11.79 2.36
C PRO A 484 -11.62 11.20 1.70
N SER A 485 -11.46 10.21 0.81
CA SER A 485 -12.59 9.48 0.21
C SER A 485 -13.27 8.53 1.19
N LEU A 486 -12.58 8.04 2.22
CA LEU A 486 -13.16 7.26 3.30
C LEU A 486 -13.78 8.21 4.33
N ARG A 487 -15.11 8.27 4.35
CA ARG A 487 -15.92 9.18 5.18
C ARG A 487 -16.74 8.38 6.19
N PRO A 488 -16.17 7.99 7.34
CA PRO A 488 -16.98 7.51 8.45
C PRO A 488 -17.87 8.65 8.94
N ASP A 489 -19.01 8.34 9.53
CA ASP A 489 -19.93 9.34 10.07
C ASP A 489 -19.30 10.11 11.25
N ILE A 490 -18.69 9.37 12.20
CA ILE A 490 -18.02 9.96 13.37
C ILE A 490 -16.58 9.42 13.47
N LYS A 491 -15.63 10.32 13.71
CA LYS A 491 -14.22 9.99 13.99
C LYS A 491 -13.93 10.28 15.46
N LEU A 492 -13.79 9.25 16.27
CA LEU A 492 -13.39 9.40 17.68
C LEU A 492 -11.86 9.47 17.83
N ALA A 493 -11.14 8.75 16.97
CA ALA A 493 -9.70 8.88 16.82
C ALA A 493 -9.32 8.75 15.33
N GLU A 494 -8.43 9.63 14.87
CA GLU A 494 -7.94 9.65 13.48
C GLU A 494 -7.06 8.43 13.20
N TYR A 495 -7.01 7.99 11.93
CA TYR A 495 -6.05 6.97 11.50
C TYR A 495 -4.67 7.60 11.30
N GLU A 496 -3.72 7.25 12.17
CA GLU A 496 -2.33 7.69 12.04
C GLU A 496 -1.47 6.51 11.57
N PRO A 497 -0.82 6.61 10.40
CA PRO A 497 0.15 5.61 9.97
C PRO A 497 1.31 5.61 10.95
N CYS A 498 1.42 4.56 11.75
CA CYS A 498 2.56 4.35 12.62
C CYS A 498 3.79 3.93 11.79
N ALA A 499 4.99 3.94 12.37
CA ALA A 499 6.23 3.57 11.67
C ALA A 499 7.21 2.90 12.61
N VAL A 500 7.79 1.77 12.21
CA VAL A 500 8.93 1.21 12.96
C VAL A 500 10.09 2.21 12.91
N THR A 501 10.34 2.84 11.76
CA THR A 501 11.43 3.80 11.57
C THR A 501 11.24 5.10 12.36
N SER A 502 10.06 5.38 12.93
CA SER A 502 9.87 6.53 13.83
C SER A 502 10.25 6.23 15.29
N ALA A 503 10.69 5.01 15.60
CA ALA A 503 11.22 4.69 16.92
C ALA A 503 12.50 5.49 17.19
N THR A 504 12.61 6.03 18.41
CA THR A 504 13.77 6.82 18.84
C THR A 504 15.02 5.98 19.09
N SER A 505 14.87 4.67 19.29
CA SER A 505 15.94 3.70 19.49
C SER A 505 15.49 2.30 19.04
N SER A 506 16.43 1.36 18.99
CA SER A 506 16.19 -0.06 18.72
C SER A 506 15.66 -0.85 19.94
N ASP A 507 15.29 -0.15 21.01
CA ASP A 507 14.71 -0.74 22.21
C ASP A 507 13.26 -1.16 21.96
N GLU A 508 12.86 -2.30 22.52
CA GLU A 508 11.52 -2.88 22.35
C GLU A 508 10.42 -1.87 22.69
N LYS A 509 10.53 -1.16 23.82
CA LYS A 509 9.52 -0.18 24.26
C LYS A 509 9.39 1.01 23.29
N ALA A 510 10.50 1.45 22.70
CA ALA A 510 10.50 2.56 21.74
C ALA A 510 9.81 2.12 20.44
N ILE A 511 10.11 0.91 19.96
CA ILE A 511 9.48 0.33 18.77
C ILE A 511 7.98 0.10 19.02
N GLU A 512 7.60 -0.47 20.16
CA GLU A 512 6.19 -0.70 20.50
C GLU A 512 5.37 0.59 20.62
N ALA A 513 5.97 1.65 21.16
CA ALA A 513 5.36 2.97 21.18
C ALA A 513 5.20 3.53 19.75
N ALA A 514 6.21 3.35 18.90
CA ALA A 514 6.24 3.85 17.53
C ALA A 514 5.25 3.14 16.60
N ILE A 515 4.94 1.86 16.84
CA ILE A 515 3.95 1.09 16.06
C ILE A 515 2.55 1.03 16.71
N ARG A 516 2.28 1.87 17.71
CA ARG A 516 0.96 1.90 18.36
C ARG A 516 -0.10 2.39 17.39
N ARG A 517 -1.22 1.68 17.33
CA ARG A 517 -2.33 1.99 16.44
C ARG A 517 -3.26 3.01 17.08
N SER A 518 -3.70 3.96 16.29
CA SER A 518 -4.75 4.94 16.60
C SER A 518 -5.71 4.96 15.42
N CYS A 519 -6.94 4.53 15.65
CA CYS A 519 -8.11 4.78 14.81
C CYS A 519 -9.35 4.21 15.53
N HIS A 520 -10.37 5.05 15.70
CA HIS A 520 -11.69 4.62 16.15
C HIS A 520 -12.74 5.44 15.43
N VAL A 521 -13.49 4.76 14.58
CA VAL A 521 -14.53 5.35 13.75
C VAL A 521 -15.87 4.68 14.02
N ILE A 522 -16.95 5.44 13.83
CA ILE A 522 -18.32 4.94 13.92
C ILE A 522 -19.01 5.17 12.58
N GLU A 523 -19.65 4.12 12.09
CA GLU A 523 -20.50 4.08 10.91
C GLU A 523 -21.93 3.81 11.35
N PHE A 524 -22.87 4.66 10.95
CA PHE A 524 -24.29 4.51 11.21
C PHE A 524 -24.97 4.03 9.95
N THR A 525 -25.81 3.00 10.09
CA THR A 525 -26.67 2.57 9.01
C THR A 525 -28.11 2.42 9.51
N ALA A 526 -28.98 3.24 8.91
CA ALA A 526 -30.42 3.02 8.92
C ALA A 526 -30.91 2.42 7.60
N TYR A 527 -30.01 2.17 6.63
CA TYR A 527 -30.34 1.66 5.31
C TYR A 527 -30.39 0.12 5.34
N LEU A 528 -31.33 -0.41 6.11
CA LEU A 528 -31.55 -1.85 6.28
C LEU A 528 -33.04 -2.15 6.33
N GLN A 529 -33.41 -3.31 5.78
CA GLN A 529 -34.74 -3.89 5.95
C GLN A 529 -34.89 -4.44 7.39
N PRO A 530 -36.11 -4.69 7.88
CA PRO A 530 -36.34 -5.21 9.22
C PRO A 530 -35.60 -6.53 9.53
N ASP A 531 -35.27 -7.32 8.51
CA ASP A 531 -34.51 -8.57 8.58
C ASP A 531 -33.00 -8.41 8.35
N LEU A 532 -32.47 -7.18 8.45
CA LEU A 532 -31.07 -6.83 8.16
C LEU A 532 -30.61 -7.14 6.71
N ARG A 533 -31.55 -7.33 5.79
CA ARG A 533 -31.22 -7.51 4.37
C ARG A 533 -30.47 -6.31 3.81
N GLY A 534 -29.40 -6.59 3.06
CA GLY A 534 -28.47 -5.60 2.51
C GLY A 534 -27.29 -5.27 3.43
N LEU A 535 -27.27 -5.77 4.67
CA LEU A 535 -26.13 -5.56 5.58
C LEU A 535 -24.83 -6.18 5.07
N GLU A 536 -24.90 -7.37 4.45
CA GLU A 536 -23.72 -8.02 3.88
C GLU A 536 -23.08 -7.15 2.80
N ASP A 537 -23.88 -6.64 1.87
CA ASP A 537 -23.41 -5.74 0.81
C ASP A 537 -22.85 -4.44 1.38
N TYR A 538 -23.49 -3.90 2.43
CA TYR A 538 -22.98 -2.72 3.13
C TYR A 538 -21.61 -2.98 3.75
N ILE A 539 -21.46 -4.08 4.51
CA ILE A 539 -20.18 -4.45 5.13
C ILE A 539 -19.13 -4.72 4.04
N ARG A 540 -19.49 -5.39 2.95
CA ARG A 540 -18.59 -5.64 1.81
C ARG A 540 -18.06 -4.34 1.20
N GLY A 541 -18.95 -3.38 0.93
CA GLY A 541 -18.55 -2.05 0.46
C GLY A 541 -17.63 -1.33 1.45
N LYS A 542 -17.87 -1.47 2.76
CA LYS A 542 -16.95 -0.94 3.79
C LYS A 542 -15.61 -1.67 3.78
N VAL A 543 -15.58 -2.99 3.60
CA VAL A 543 -14.33 -3.76 3.49
C VAL A 543 -13.46 -3.23 2.36
N GLU A 544 -14.05 -2.98 1.17
CA GLU A 544 -13.31 -2.45 0.03
C GLU A 544 -12.67 -1.08 0.31
N ILE A 545 -13.43 -0.16 0.91
CA ILE A 545 -12.95 1.21 1.19
C ILE A 545 -11.87 1.19 2.28
N TYR A 546 -12.08 0.46 3.38
CA TYR A 546 -11.13 0.40 4.48
C TYR A 546 -9.88 -0.43 4.14
N ALA A 547 -10.00 -1.49 3.33
CA ALA A 547 -8.83 -2.16 2.78
C ALA A 547 -8.05 -1.22 1.84
N GLY A 548 -8.75 -0.41 1.05
CA GLY A 548 -8.14 0.65 0.23
C GLY A 548 -7.31 1.65 1.05
N LEU A 549 -7.77 2.04 2.25
CA LEU A 549 -6.96 2.81 3.20
C LEU A 549 -5.64 2.09 3.50
N LEU A 550 -5.71 0.83 3.96
CA LEU A 550 -4.52 0.04 4.32
C LEU A 550 -3.57 -0.18 3.12
N GLU A 551 -4.11 -0.31 1.91
CA GLU A 551 -3.34 -0.49 0.68
C GLU A 551 -2.69 0.80 0.15
N SER A 552 -3.08 1.96 0.68
CA SER A 552 -2.58 3.28 0.25
C SER A 552 -1.53 3.89 1.17
N VAL A 553 -1.49 3.44 2.43
CA VAL A 553 -0.69 4.06 3.50
C VAL A 553 0.66 3.39 3.69
#